data_AF-A0A0B2AEA9-F1
#
_entry.id   AF-A0A0B2AEA9-F1
#
_cell.length_a   1.000
_cell.length_b   1.000
_cell.length_c   1.000
_cell.angle_alpha   90.00
_cell.angle_beta   90.00
_cell.angle_gamma   90.00
#
_symmetry.space_group_name_H-M   'P 1'
#
loop_
_entity.id
_entity.type
_entity.pdbx_description
1 polymer ?
#
loop_
_entity_poly.entity_id
_entity_poly.type
_entity_poly.pdbx_seq_one_letter_code
_entity_poly.pdbx_strand_id
1 'polypeptide(L)'
;MAWTTNHIQPTWQATETFGTQRDTQTWSRTRVMKGAVQFRLTDVSGSSGRRWNHISFEVWLIDASTGASYGSAVLSKRWGVATAYKTVGFVPNGRSVRLRTRLNIFDDSLGSMEVSGTWAGDIRWDNSNAS
;
A
#
# COMPACT_ATOMS: atom_id res chain seq x y z
N MET A 1 16.28 12.43 -13.85
CA MET A 1 16.03 11.57 -12.68
C MET A 1 15.34 10.31 -13.17
N ALA A 2 15.91 9.13 -12.95
CA ALA A 2 15.35 7.86 -13.41
C ALA A 2 14.67 7.15 -12.24
N TRP A 3 13.33 7.12 -12.25
CA TRP A 3 12.53 6.41 -11.25
C TRP A 3 12.58 4.91 -11.50
N THR A 4 12.97 4.14 -10.49
CA THR A 4 12.75 2.67 -10.52
C THR A 4 11.32 2.40 -10.10
N THR A 5 10.55 1.65 -10.90
CA THR A 5 9.14 1.34 -10.62
C THR A 5 8.94 -0.16 -10.46
N ASN A 6 8.10 -0.57 -9.51
CA ASN A 6 7.72 -1.96 -9.29
C ASN A 6 6.20 -2.07 -9.14
N HIS A 7 5.62 -3.02 -9.87
CA HIS A 7 4.19 -3.34 -9.80
C HIS A 7 3.94 -4.42 -8.74
N ILE A 8 2.87 -4.24 -7.96
CA ILE A 8 2.49 -5.10 -6.84
C ILE A 8 1.00 -5.44 -6.96
N GLN A 9 0.64 -6.72 -6.85
CA GLN A 9 -0.75 -7.17 -6.93
C GLN A 9 -1.02 -8.36 -5.99
N PRO A 10 -1.28 -8.13 -4.68
CA PRO A 10 -1.60 -9.21 -3.75
C PRO A 10 -3.11 -9.47 -3.65
N THR A 11 -3.41 -10.62 -3.06
CA THR A 11 -4.68 -10.89 -2.38
C THR A 11 -4.61 -10.42 -0.94
N TRP A 12 -5.69 -9.86 -0.43
CA TRP A 12 -5.84 -9.48 0.98
C TRP A 12 -7.00 -10.24 1.61
N GLN A 13 -6.94 -10.43 2.92
CA GLN A 13 -8.00 -11.06 3.70
C GLN A 13 -8.04 -10.39 5.08
N ALA A 14 -9.12 -9.68 5.37
CA ALA A 14 -9.32 -9.14 6.71
C ALA A 14 -9.41 -10.27 7.73
N THR A 15 -8.60 -10.16 8.77
CA THR A 15 -8.83 -10.88 10.02
C THR A 15 -9.93 -10.15 10.78
N GLU A 16 -10.99 -10.87 11.13
CA GLU A 16 -12.03 -10.32 12.00
C GLU A 16 -11.51 -10.27 13.44
N THR A 17 -11.59 -9.11 14.08
CA THR A 17 -11.29 -8.96 15.51
C THR A 17 -12.32 -8.01 16.11
N PHE A 18 -13.24 -8.54 16.91
CA PHE A 18 -14.29 -7.80 17.62
C PHE A 18 -15.03 -6.75 16.75
N GLY A 19 -15.49 -7.15 15.56
CA GLY A 19 -16.27 -6.28 14.66
C GLY A 19 -15.47 -5.20 13.91
N THR A 20 -14.16 -5.06 14.18
CA THR A 20 -13.27 -4.20 13.39
C THR A 20 -12.42 -5.07 12.48
N GLN A 21 -12.79 -5.13 11.20
CA GLN A 21 -12.00 -5.84 10.19
C GLN A 21 -10.81 -4.96 9.78
N ARG A 22 -9.58 -5.42 10.02
CA ARG A 22 -8.35 -4.73 9.59
C ARG A 22 -7.32 -5.76 9.18
N ASP A 23 -6.88 -5.72 7.93
CA ASP A 23 -5.69 -6.47 7.51
C ASP A 23 -4.47 -5.55 7.58
N THR A 24 -3.47 -5.89 8.40
CA THR A 24 -2.16 -5.23 8.38
C THR A 24 -1.13 -6.26 7.98
N GLN A 25 -0.64 -6.16 6.75
CA GLN A 25 0.31 -7.11 6.19
C GLN A 25 1.71 -6.49 6.11
N THR A 26 2.71 -7.16 6.70
CA THR A 26 4.12 -6.84 6.44
C THR A 26 4.69 -7.87 5.49
N TRP A 27 5.30 -7.40 4.41
CA TRP A 27 5.72 -8.22 3.29
C TRP A 27 7.09 -8.82 3.56
N SER A 28 7.27 -10.10 3.26
CA SER A 28 8.57 -10.79 3.43
C SER A 28 9.60 -10.34 2.38
N ARG A 29 9.13 -9.96 1.18
CA ARG A 29 10.00 -9.52 0.08
C ARG A 29 10.61 -8.16 0.38
N THR A 30 11.93 -8.07 0.24
CA THR A 30 12.70 -6.83 0.40
C THR A 30 13.11 -6.24 -0.94
N ARG A 31 13.35 -4.93 -0.94
CA ARG A 31 14.01 -4.21 -2.03
C ARG A 31 15.03 -3.24 -1.45
N VAL A 32 16.19 -3.13 -2.11
CA VAL A 32 17.12 -2.05 -1.80
C VAL A 32 16.58 -0.77 -2.41
N MET A 33 16.25 0.20 -1.56
CA MET A 33 15.71 1.49 -1.96
C MET A 33 16.58 2.62 -1.43
N LYS A 34 16.61 3.72 -2.17
CA LYS A 34 17.33 4.94 -1.82
C LYS A 34 16.49 6.13 -2.28
N GLY A 35 16.51 7.20 -1.49
CA GLY A 35 15.87 8.47 -1.84
C GLY A 35 14.37 8.51 -1.57
N ALA A 36 13.69 9.42 -2.28
CA ALA A 36 12.24 9.59 -2.16
C ALA A 36 11.50 8.37 -2.73
N VAL A 37 10.51 7.90 -1.99
CA VAL A 37 9.67 6.77 -2.39
C VAL A 37 8.22 7.21 -2.50
N GLN A 38 7.57 6.82 -3.58
CA GLN A 38 6.18 7.13 -3.87
C GLN A 38 5.38 5.88 -4.19
N PHE A 39 4.09 5.91 -3.90
CA PHE A 39 3.17 4.82 -4.14
C PHE A 39 1.87 5.33 -4.76
N ARG A 40 1.26 4.54 -5.64
CA ARG A 40 -0.13 4.74 -6.09
C ARG A 40 -0.90 3.43 -6.08
N LEU A 41 -2.19 3.50 -5.77
CA LEU A 41 -3.11 2.36 -5.80
C LEU A 41 -3.85 2.34 -7.15
N THR A 42 -3.49 1.41 -8.02
CA THR A 42 -4.01 1.36 -9.39
C THR A 42 -5.38 0.72 -9.46
N ASP A 43 -5.60 -0.38 -8.73
CA ASP A 43 -6.85 -1.12 -8.78
C ASP A 43 -7.17 -1.78 -7.44
N VAL A 44 -8.46 -2.01 -7.17
CA VAL A 44 -8.93 -2.82 -6.04
C VAL A 44 -10.22 -3.54 -6.43
N SER A 45 -10.24 -4.85 -6.19
CA SER A 45 -11.40 -5.70 -6.39
C SER A 45 -11.75 -6.39 -5.09
N GLY A 46 -12.98 -6.21 -4.61
CA GLY A 46 -13.54 -7.00 -3.50
C GLY A 46 -13.94 -8.39 -3.97
N SER A 47 -13.98 -9.36 -3.06
CA SER A 47 -14.35 -10.75 -3.40
C SER A 47 -15.83 -10.91 -3.72
N SER A 48 -16.68 -10.00 -3.27
CA SER A 48 -18.11 -9.97 -3.61
C SER A 48 -18.39 -9.59 -5.07
N GLY A 49 -17.40 -9.04 -5.78
CA GLY A 49 -17.56 -8.45 -7.11
C GLY A 49 -18.37 -7.14 -7.13
N ARG A 50 -18.78 -6.62 -5.96
CA ARG A 50 -19.51 -5.36 -5.85
C ARG A 50 -18.60 -4.16 -6.08
N ARG A 51 -19.22 -3.07 -6.54
CA ARG A 51 -18.56 -1.77 -6.62
C ARG A 51 -18.46 -1.20 -5.20
N TRP A 52 -17.32 -0.63 -4.84
CA TRP A 52 -17.09 0.02 -3.56
C TRP A 52 -16.98 1.54 -3.75
N ASN A 53 -17.40 2.33 -2.77
CA ASN A 53 -17.39 3.79 -2.89
C ASN A 53 -16.03 4.41 -2.55
N HIS A 54 -15.44 3.96 -1.45
CA HIS A 54 -14.24 4.58 -0.90
C HIS A 54 -13.37 3.57 -0.17
N ILE A 55 -12.07 3.63 -0.44
CA ILE A 55 -11.06 2.84 0.21
C ILE A 55 -10.08 3.76 0.93
N SER A 56 -9.71 3.36 2.15
CA SER A 56 -8.56 3.90 2.86
C SER A 56 -7.45 2.84 2.90
N PHE A 57 -6.32 3.14 2.27
CA PHE A 57 -5.17 2.25 2.18
C PHE A 57 -3.94 2.95 2.74
N GLU A 58 -3.32 2.36 3.76
CA GLU A 58 -2.13 2.89 4.38
C GLU A 58 -0.92 2.04 4.00
N VAL A 59 0.19 2.70 3.68
CA VAL A 59 1.44 2.08 3.28
C VAL A 59 2.59 2.62 4.14
N TRP A 60 3.49 1.73 4.57
CA TRP A 60 4.71 2.07 5.31
C TRP A 60 5.92 1.45 4.63
N LEU A 61 7.06 2.13 4.78
CA LEU A 61 8.37 1.64 4.40
C LEU A 61 9.09 1.19 5.67
N ILE A 62 9.35 -0.11 5.79
CA ILE A 62 9.95 -0.71 6.98
C ILE A 62 11.36 -1.18 6.68
N ASP A 63 12.33 -0.73 7.47
CA ASP A 63 13.70 -1.26 7.41
C ASP A 63 13.71 -2.76 7.74
N ALA A 64 14.27 -3.56 6.84
CA ALA A 64 14.22 -5.01 6.94
C ALA A 64 15.04 -5.58 8.12
N SER A 65 16.05 -4.84 8.60
CA SER A 65 16.95 -5.27 9.67
C SER A 65 16.53 -4.79 11.05
N THR A 66 16.04 -3.56 11.15
CA THR A 66 15.73 -2.90 12.42
C THR A 66 14.23 -2.83 12.71
N GLY A 67 13.39 -3.00 11.67
CA GLY A 67 11.93 -2.80 11.78
C GLY A 67 11.52 -1.33 11.88
N ALA A 68 12.46 -0.39 11.82
CA ALA A 68 12.18 1.04 11.86
C ALA A 68 11.39 1.49 10.62
N SER A 69 10.51 2.48 10.79
CA SER A 69 9.76 3.08 9.68
C SER A 69 10.54 4.23 9.06
N TYR A 70 10.67 4.23 7.73
CA TYR A 70 11.19 5.36 6.95
C TYR A 70 10.09 6.34 6.50
N GLY A 71 8.83 6.04 6.81
CA GLY A 71 7.68 6.88 6.48
C GLY A 71 6.42 6.08 6.20
N SER A 72 5.29 6.78 6.15
CA SER A 72 4.01 6.23 5.78
C SER A 72 3.15 7.21 5.00
N ALA A 73 2.16 6.66 4.28
CA ALA A 73 1.14 7.45 3.62
C ALA A 73 -0.21 6.75 3.65
N VAL A 74 -1.26 7.53 3.87
CA VAL A 74 -2.66 7.11 3.65
C VAL A 74 -3.08 7.53 2.25
N LEU A 75 -3.61 6.59 1.49
CA LEU A 75 -4.13 6.73 0.15
C LEU A 75 -5.64 6.53 0.19
N SER A 76 -6.36 7.44 -0.46
CA SER A 76 -7.78 7.30 -0.69
C SER A 76 -8.02 6.98 -2.16
N LYS A 77 -8.89 6.01 -2.43
CA LYS A 77 -9.29 5.64 -3.80
C LYS A 77 -10.80 5.56 -3.90
N ARG A 78 -11.34 5.88 -5.07
CA ARG A 78 -12.73 5.63 -5.50
C ARG A 78 -12.75 4.64 -6.65
N TRP A 79 -13.83 3.87 -6.79
CA TRP A 79 -13.96 2.89 -7.86
C TRP A 79 -13.80 3.54 -9.25
N GLY A 80 -13.05 2.90 -10.13
CA GLY A 80 -12.83 3.38 -11.50
C GLY A 80 -11.96 4.64 -11.63
N VAL A 81 -11.44 5.18 -10.53
CA VAL A 81 -10.59 6.39 -10.55
C VAL A 81 -9.12 6.03 -10.29
N ALA A 82 -8.23 6.42 -11.19
CA ALA A 82 -6.80 6.28 -11.00
C ALA A 82 -6.30 7.22 -9.88
N THR A 83 -5.46 6.72 -8.97
CA THR A 83 -4.82 7.57 -7.96
C THR A 83 -3.50 8.11 -8.46
N ALA A 84 -3.20 9.38 -8.16
CA ALA A 84 -1.87 9.94 -8.34
C ALA A 84 -0.85 9.27 -7.39
N TYR A 85 0.42 9.38 -7.72
CA TYR A 85 1.50 9.00 -6.80
C TYR A 85 1.49 9.89 -5.57
N LYS A 86 1.61 9.28 -4.39
CA LYS A 86 1.79 9.96 -3.11
C LYS A 86 3.14 9.59 -2.53
N THR A 87 3.85 10.57 -2.00
CA THR A 87 5.11 10.34 -1.28
C THR A 87 4.83 9.56 0.00
N VAL A 88 5.56 8.46 0.19
CA VAL A 88 5.46 7.59 1.37
C VAL A 88 6.54 7.94 2.38
N GLY A 89 7.75 8.24 1.91
CA GLY A 89 8.87 8.55 2.79
C GLY A 89 10.17 8.69 2.03
N PHE A 90 11.27 8.73 2.78
CA PHE A 90 12.63 8.85 2.27
C PHE A 90 13.53 7.79 2.88
N VAL A 91 14.25 7.05 2.05
CA VAL A 91 15.15 5.98 2.49
C VAL A 91 16.60 6.45 2.39
N PRO A 92 17.31 6.62 3.52
CA PRO A 92 18.70 7.05 3.50
C PRO A 92 19.63 5.92 3.04
N ASN A 93 20.72 6.26 2.35
CA ASN A 93 21.89 5.39 2.17
C ASN A 93 21.65 3.98 1.61
N GLY A 94 20.60 3.75 0.80
CA GLY A 94 20.41 2.47 0.11
C GLY A 94 20.11 1.30 1.05
N ARG A 95 18.94 1.31 1.69
CA ARG A 95 18.57 0.32 2.71
C ARG A 95 17.68 -0.77 2.13
N SER A 96 17.75 -1.95 2.75
CA SER A 96 16.82 -3.05 2.49
C SER A 96 15.48 -2.73 3.16
N VAL A 97 14.44 -2.53 2.35
CA VAL A 97 13.11 -2.08 2.80
C VAL A 97 12.08 -3.16 2.47
N ARG A 98 11.18 -3.39 3.43
CA ARG A 98 9.94 -4.16 3.28
C ARG A 98 8.75 -3.20 3.24
N LEU A 99 7.73 -3.59 2.49
CA LEU A 99 6.46 -2.88 2.52
C LEU A 99 5.65 -3.37 3.73
N ARG A 100 4.95 -2.47 4.39
CA ARG A 100 3.79 -2.82 5.21
C ARG A 100 2.58 -2.10 4.65
N THR A 101 1.44 -2.76 4.63
CA THR A 101 0.20 -2.24 4.07
C THR A 101 -0.96 -2.51 5.00
N ARG A 102 -1.94 -1.61 5.01
CA ARG A 102 -3.21 -1.78 5.71
C ARG A 102 -4.32 -1.30 4.79
N LEU A 103 -5.39 -2.10 4.69
CA LEU A 103 -6.50 -1.81 3.79
C LEU A 103 -7.82 -1.84 4.56
N ASN A 104 -8.65 -0.82 4.35
CA ASN A 104 -10.04 -0.78 4.78
C ASN A 104 -10.93 -0.46 3.55
N ILE A 105 -11.90 -1.32 3.23
CA ILE A 105 -12.83 -1.15 2.11
C ILE A 105 -14.26 -1.05 2.64
N PHE A 106 -14.92 0.09 2.43
CA PHE A 106 -16.32 0.25 2.80
C PHE A 106 -17.21 -0.01 1.57
N ASP A 107 -18.09 -1.02 1.64
CA ASP A 107 -19.14 -1.29 0.64
C ASP A 107 -20.27 -0.26 0.78
N ASP A 108 -20.89 0.08 -0.35
CA ASP A 108 -21.90 1.12 -0.48
C ASP A 108 -23.30 0.69 -0.04
N SER A 109 -23.60 -0.60 -0.13
CA SER A 109 -24.99 -1.05 -0.08
C SER A 109 -25.55 -1.24 1.33
N LEU A 110 -24.72 -1.50 2.35
CA LEU A 110 -25.19 -1.90 3.69
C LEU A 110 -24.30 -1.48 4.87
N GLY A 111 -23.25 -0.67 4.65
CA GLY A 111 -22.20 -0.50 5.67
C GLY A 111 -21.42 -1.78 5.94
N SER A 112 -21.54 -2.77 5.05
CA SER A 112 -20.73 -3.99 5.06
C SER A 112 -19.31 -3.65 4.62
N MET A 113 -18.33 -4.27 5.29
CA MET A 113 -16.94 -4.18 4.87
C MET A 113 -16.64 -5.42 4.01
N GLU A 114 -15.90 -5.25 2.91
CA GLU A 114 -15.35 -6.42 2.23
C GLU A 114 -14.44 -7.17 3.22
N VAL A 115 -14.39 -8.49 3.15
CA VAL A 115 -13.53 -9.33 4.01
C VAL A 115 -12.31 -9.86 3.28
N SER A 116 -12.30 -9.80 1.95
CA SER A 116 -11.19 -10.26 1.13
C SER A 116 -11.28 -9.67 -0.27
N GLY A 117 -10.18 -9.79 -1.02
CA GLY A 117 -10.14 -9.36 -2.40
C GLY A 117 -8.71 -9.26 -2.92
N THR A 118 -8.53 -8.49 -3.99
CA THR A 118 -7.22 -8.16 -4.55
C THR A 118 -7.05 -6.66 -4.63
N TRP A 119 -5.82 -6.20 -4.57
CA TRP A 119 -5.48 -4.83 -4.95
C TRP A 119 -4.25 -4.83 -5.84
N ALA A 120 -4.06 -3.73 -6.56
CA ALA A 120 -2.88 -3.51 -7.38
C ALA A 120 -2.34 -2.10 -7.12
N GLY A 121 -1.02 -1.94 -7.16
CA GLY A 121 -0.37 -0.66 -6.97
C GLY A 121 1.03 -0.63 -7.56
N ASP A 122 1.51 0.59 -7.78
CA ASP A 122 2.88 0.82 -8.23
C ASP A 122 3.63 1.57 -7.15
N ILE A 123 4.79 1.03 -6.77
CA ILE A 123 5.77 1.73 -5.95
C ILE A 123 6.92 2.19 -6.84
N ARG A 124 7.41 3.41 -6.61
CA ARG A 124 8.59 3.92 -7.30
C ARG A 124 9.52 4.65 -6.36
N TRP A 125 10.82 4.60 -6.65
CA TRP A 125 11.83 5.31 -5.86
C TRP A 125 12.93 5.89 -6.75
N ASP A 126 13.52 6.98 -6.27
CA ASP A 126 14.57 7.72 -6.97
C ASP A 126 15.93 7.48 -6.31
N ASN A 127 16.71 6.58 -6.92
CA ASN A 127 18.06 6.26 -6.45
C ASN A 127 19.07 7.40 -6.67
N SER A 128 18.74 8.43 -7.48
CA SER A 128 19.70 9.47 -7.88
C SER A 128 19.86 10.60 -6.88
N ASN A 129 18.92 10.78 -5.94
CA ASN A 129 18.84 11.96 -5.07
C ASN A 129 19.04 11.70 -3.58
N ALA A 130 19.58 10.55 -3.17
CA ALA A 130 19.96 10.39 -1.76
C ALA A 130 21.48 10.58 -1.61
N SER A 131 21.85 11.57 -0.83
CA SER A 131 23.18 11.71 -0.24
C SER A 131 23.25 10.89 1.03
#